data_AF-U2WTJ8-F1
#
_entry.id   AF-U2WTJ8-F1
#
_cell.length_a   1.000
_cell.length_b   1.000
_cell.length_c   1.000
_cell.angle_alpha   90.00
_cell.angle_beta   90.00
_cell.angle_gamma   90.00
#
_symmetry.space_group_name_H-M   'P 1'
#
loop_
_entity.id
_entity.type
_entity.pdbx_description
1 polymer ?
#
loop_
_entity_poly.entity_id
_entity_poly.type
_entity_poly.pdbx_seq_one_letter_code
_entity_poly.pdbx_strand_id
1 'polypeptide(L)'
;MTKRAYEAVVFQTPRFGETKGYRQVCRMTVTAAGHDEVLAVLYRMFNVADLMPKNCQARFMRTGDVVLIDEGRKGQTYYRLCPDGWKQVERQLIC
;
A
#
# COMPACT_ATOMS: atom_id res chain seq x y z
N MET A 1 17.22 -4.27 -14.61
CA MET A 1 15.82 -4.75 -14.53
C MET A 1 14.93 -3.71 -15.19
N THR A 2 13.97 -4.12 -16.02
CA THR A 2 13.06 -3.21 -16.72
C THR A 2 11.91 -2.81 -15.78
N LYS A 3 11.68 -1.51 -15.60
CA LYS A 3 10.56 -1.01 -14.78
C LYS A 3 9.24 -1.07 -15.55
N ARG A 4 8.14 -1.30 -14.83
CA ARG A 4 6.76 -1.24 -15.35
C ARG A 4 5.85 -0.46 -14.42
N ALA A 5 4.71 -0.02 -14.94
CA ALA A 5 3.68 0.65 -14.17
C ALA A 5 2.83 -0.39 -13.40
N TYR A 6 2.58 -0.10 -12.13
CA TYR A 6 1.73 -0.84 -11.23
C TYR A 6 0.61 0.06 -10.70
N GLU A 7 -0.61 -0.45 -10.64
CA GLU A 7 -1.70 0.25 -9.96
C GLU A 7 -1.66 -0.12 -8.48
N ALA A 8 -1.39 0.85 -7.61
CA ALA A 8 -1.33 0.65 -6.17
C ALA A 8 -2.51 1.33 -5.46
N VAL A 9 -3.10 0.62 -4.50
CA VAL A 9 -4.17 1.15 -3.65
C VAL A 9 -3.78 0.99 -2.19
N VAL A 10 -3.83 2.10 -1.44
CA VAL A 10 -3.51 2.12 -0.01
C VAL A 10 -4.79 2.07 0.80
N PHE A 11 -4.80 1.15 1.76
CA PHE A 11 -5.89 0.91 2.70
C PHE A 11 -5.44 1.17 4.12
N GLN A 12 -6.21 1.96 4.86
CA GLN A 12 -5.92 2.28 6.26
C GLN A 12 -7.17 2.12 7.10
N THR A 13 -6.99 1.71 8.35
CA THR A 13 -8.05 1.80 9.37
C THR A 13 -8.13 3.21 9.94
N PRO A 14 -9.35 3.70 10.26
CA PRO A 14 -9.56 5.03 10.83
C PRO A 14 -8.81 5.23 12.16
N ARG A 15 -8.77 4.21 13.04
CA ARG A 15 -8.14 4.31 14.35
C ARG A 15 -6.99 3.33 14.52
N PHE A 16 -6.09 3.67 15.45
CA PHE A 16 -4.92 2.84 15.76
C PHE A 16 -5.34 1.51 16.40
N GLY A 17 -4.69 0.43 16.00
CA GLY A 17 -4.95 -0.91 16.55
C GLY A 17 -6.18 -1.62 15.99
N GLU A 18 -6.99 -0.96 15.14
CA GLU A 18 -8.11 -1.60 14.48
C GLU A 18 -7.62 -2.62 13.44
N THR A 19 -8.21 -3.81 13.46
CA THR A 19 -7.89 -4.91 12.53
C THR A 19 -8.94 -5.09 11.42
N LYS A 20 -9.99 -4.26 11.42
CA LYS A 20 -11.12 -4.27 10.48
C LYS A 20 -11.52 -2.85 10.10
N GLY A 21 -12.35 -2.72 9.06
CA GLY A 21 -12.89 -1.42 8.63
C GLY A 21 -11.92 -0.60 7.79
N TYR A 22 -11.02 -1.27 7.07
CA TYR A 22 -10.10 -0.63 6.13
C TYR A 22 -10.86 0.21 5.10
N ARG A 23 -10.34 1.41 4.85
CA ARG A 23 -10.83 2.32 3.80
C ARG A 23 -9.72 2.53 2.79
N GLN A 24 -10.09 2.57 1.52
CA GLN A 24 -9.20 3.07 0.48
C GLN A 24 -8.96 4.56 0.73
N VAL A 25 -7.71 4.93 1.00
CA VAL A 25 -7.31 6.32 1.27
C VAL A 25 -6.57 6.97 0.10
N CYS A 26 -6.02 6.15 -0.79
CA CYS A 26 -5.26 6.62 -1.94
C CYS A 26 -5.19 5.54 -3.03
N ARG A 27 -5.20 5.96 -4.30
CA ARG A 27 -4.91 5.12 -5.46
C ARG A 27 -3.95 5.87 -6.36
N MET A 28 -2.91 5.19 -6.84
CA MET A 28 -1.90 5.78 -7.69
C MET A 28 -1.19 4.75 -8.57
N THR A 29 -0.61 5.22 -9.66
CA THR A 29 0.26 4.42 -10.52
C THR A 29 1.72 4.59 -10.07
N VAL A 30 2.44 3.49 -9.85
CA VAL A 30 3.85 3.48 -9.44
C VAL A 30 4.69 2.76 -10.50
N THR A 31 5.77 3.39 -10.97
CA THR A 31 6.71 2.75 -11.89
C THR A 31 7.87 2.12 -11.13
N ALA A 32 7.99 0.79 -11.19
CA ALA A 32 8.94 0.01 -10.39
C ALA A 32 9.39 -1.26 -11.12
N ALA A 33 10.44 -1.92 -10.65
CA ALA A 33 10.94 -3.20 -11.16
C ALA A 33 10.18 -4.42 -10.60
N GLY A 34 9.50 -4.25 -9.46
CA GLY A 34 8.83 -5.32 -8.72
C GLY A 34 8.04 -4.78 -7.54
N HIS A 35 7.32 -5.67 -6.85
CA HIS A 35 6.48 -5.29 -5.70
C HIS A 35 7.30 -4.70 -4.56
N ASP A 36 8.49 -5.21 -4.28
CA ASP A 36 9.35 -4.68 -3.21
C ASP A 36 9.71 -3.20 -3.45
N GLU A 37 9.99 -2.82 -4.71
CA GLU A 37 10.25 -1.43 -5.06
C GLU A 37 8.96 -0.59 -5.00
N VAL A 38 7.80 -1.12 -5.42
CA VAL A 38 6.51 -0.44 -5.23
C VAL A 38 6.26 -0.12 -3.75
N LEU A 39 6.44 -1.12 -2.88
CA LEU A 39 6.23 -0.99 -1.44
C LEU A 39 7.21 -0.01 -0.80
N ALA A 40 8.49 -0.01 -1.21
CA ALA A 40 9.49 0.94 -0.73
C ALA A 40 9.17 2.38 -1.16
N VAL A 41 8.74 2.58 -2.41
CA VAL A 41 8.32 3.89 -2.93
C VAL A 41 7.11 4.41 -2.17
N LEU A 42 6.09 3.57 -1.98
CA LEU A 42 4.89 3.94 -1.22
C LEU A 42 5.22 4.26 0.23
N TYR A 43 6.01 3.42 0.91
CA TYR A 43 6.38 3.66 2.30
C TYR A 43 7.10 5.01 2.46
N ARG A 44 8.05 5.33 1.59
CA ARG A 44 8.72 6.64 1.59
C ARG A 44 7.75 7.78 1.30
N MET A 45 6.89 7.63 0.30
CA MET A 45 5.96 8.67 -0.12
C MET A 45 4.97 9.04 0.97
N PHE A 46 4.47 8.06 1.73
CA PHE A 46 3.48 8.30 2.78
C PHE A 46 4.09 8.60 4.15
N ASN A 47 5.38 8.38 4.37
CA ASN A 47 6.04 8.65 5.66
C ASN A 47 7.03 9.83 5.63
N VAL A 48 7.19 10.48 4.47
CA VAL A 48 7.89 11.78 4.35
C VAL A 48 6.84 12.84 4.07
N ALA A 49 6.65 13.77 5.00
CA ALA A 49 5.57 14.77 4.95
C ALA A 49 5.51 15.53 3.62
N ASP A 50 6.67 15.93 3.08
CA ASP A 50 6.77 16.70 1.83
C ASP A 50 6.41 15.89 0.57
N LEU A 51 6.48 14.55 0.66
CA LEU A 51 6.15 13.65 -0.45
C LEU A 51 4.70 13.18 -0.42
N MET A 52 3.95 13.53 0.64
CA MET A 52 2.63 13.00 0.84
C MET A 52 1.65 13.51 -0.24
N PRO A 53 0.91 12.62 -0.92
CA PRO A 53 -0.02 13.04 -1.96
C PRO A 53 -1.14 13.91 -1.39
N LYS A 54 -1.22 15.17 -1.85
CA LYS A 54 -2.20 16.16 -1.36
C LYS A 54 -3.65 15.79 -1.70
N ASN A 55 -3.87 14.95 -2.70
CA ASN A 55 -5.17 14.47 -3.14
C ASN A 55 -5.64 13.20 -2.43
N CYS A 56 -4.89 12.69 -1.45
CA CYS A 56 -5.22 11.48 -0.72
C CYS A 56 -5.57 11.79 0.73
N GLN A 57 -6.63 11.15 1.25
CA GLN A 57 -7.05 11.29 2.66
C GLN A 57 -6.24 10.37 3.59
N ALA A 58 -5.01 10.07 3.22
CA ALA A 58 -4.18 9.15 3.96
C ALA A 58 -3.53 9.83 5.16
N ARG A 59 -3.24 9.03 6.17
CA ARG A 59 -2.27 9.36 7.22
C ARG A 59 -0.95 8.65 6.93
N PHE A 60 0.08 8.96 7.71
CA PHE A 60 1.33 8.20 7.67
C PHE A 60 1.06 6.70 7.83
N MET A 61 1.79 5.91 7.04
CA MET A 61 1.71 4.46 7.08
C MET A 61 2.26 3.93 8.40
N ARG A 62 1.55 2.96 8.96
CA ARG A 62 1.93 2.25 10.18
C ARG A 62 1.58 0.78 10.10
N THR A 63 2.10 -0.01 11.02
CA THR A 63 1.77 -1.43 11.17
C THR A 63 0.25 -1.65 11.11
N GLY A 64 -0.16 -2.62 10.31
CA GLY A 64 -1.54 -2.95 10.02
C GLY A 64 -2.03 -2.39 8.68
N ASP A 65 -1.48 -1.28 8.19
CA ASP A 65 -1.90 -0.70 6.91
C ASP A 65 -1.63 -1.67 5.76
N VAL A 66 -2.48 -1.60 4.73
CA VAL A 66 -2.49 -2.56 3.63
C VAL A 66 -2.27 -1.85 2.30
N VAL A 67 -1.50 -2.46 1.43
CA VAL A 67 -1.33 -2.06 0.03
C VAL A 67 -1.82 -3.18 -0.86
N LEU A 68 -2.69 -2.84 -1.80
CA LEU A 68 -3.00 -3.68 -2.96
C LEU A 68 -2.12 -3.22 -4.12
N ILE A 69 -1.49 -4.18 -4.79
CA ILE A 69 -0.81 -3.98 -6.07
C ILE A 69 -1.58 -4.77 -7.12
N ASP A 70 -2.12 -4.05 -8.10
CA ASP A 70 -2.83 -4.60 -9.26
C ASP A 70 -1.93 -4.53 -10.49
N GLU A 71 -1.69 -5.70 -11.09
CA GLU A 71 -0.90 -5.89 -12.29
C GLU A 71 -1.76 -6.14 -13.55
N GLY A 72 -3.06 -5.84 -13.46
CA GLY A 72 -4.05 -6.10 -14.48
C GLY A 72 -4.23 -7.61 -14.69
N ARG A 73 -3.78 -8.12 -15.84
CA ARG A 73 -3.96 -9.53 -16.23
C ARG A 73 -3.24 -10.52 -15.31
N LYS A 74 -2.20 -10.09 -14.59
CA LYS A 74 -1.45 -10.94 -13.65
C LYS A 74 -2.10 -11.03 -12.27
N GLY A 75 -3.17 -10.28 -12.05
CA GLY A 75 -3.95 -10.31 -10.83
C GLY A 75 -3.54 -9.26 -9.81
N GLN A 76 -4.02 -9.47 -8.59
CA GLN A 76 -3.97 -8.54 -7.49
C GLN A 76 -3.27 -9.18 -6.31
N THR A 77 -2.30 -8.47 -5.73
CA THR A 77 -1.56 -8.93 -4.55
C THR A 77 -1.73 -7.95 -3.40
N TYR A 78 -2.08 -8.46 -2.23
CA TYR A 78 -2.21 -7.64 -1.02
C TYR A 78 -1.00 -7.82 -0.11
N TYR A 79 -0.53 -6.72 0.44
CA TYR A 79 0.55 -6.67 1.41
C TYR A 79 0.09 -5.93 2.66
N ARG A 80 0.36 -6.49 3.83
CA ARG A 80 0.18 -5.83 5.12
C ARG A 80 1.53 -5.38 5.66
N LEU A 81 1.60 -4.15 6.15
CA LEU A 81 2.77 -3.68 6.87
C LEU A 81 2.79 -4.30 8.27
N CYS A 82 3.78 -5.14 8.54
CA CYS A 82 4.03 -5.75 9.84
C CYS A 82 5.29 -5.12 10.49
N PRO A 83 5.55 -5.35 11.79
CA PRO A 83 6.74 -4.82 12.44
C PRO A 83 8.06 -5.26 11.78
N ASP A 84 8.06 -6.43 11.16
CA ASP A 84 9.19 -7.02 10.43
C ASP A 84 9.18 -6.73 8.92
N GLY A 85 8.33 -5.81 8.47
CA GLY A 85 8.21 -5.39 7.08
C GLY A 85 6.92 -5.83 6.41
N TRP A 86 6.89 -5.77 5.08
CA TRP A 86 5.70 -6.11 4.31
C TRP A 86 5.51 -7.62 4.19
N LYS A 87 4.31 -8.09 4.51
CA LYS A 87 3.91 -9.48 4.33
C LYS A 87 2.78 -9.59 3.34
N GLN A 88 2.93 -10.46 2.36
CA GLN A 88 1.82 -10.82 1.48
C GLN A 88 0.72 -11.47 2.32
N VAL A 89 -0.52 -11.05 2.10
CA VAL A 89 -1.70 -11.56 2.80
C VAL A 89 -2.80 -11.90 1.81
N GLU A 90 -3.63 -12.86 2.16
CA GLU A 90 -4.84 -13.14 1.40
C GLU A 90 -5.86 -12.02 1.57
N ARG A 91 -6.63 -11.75 0.51
CA ARG A 91 -7.70 -10.74 0.50
C ARG A 91 -8.68 -10.92 1.66
N GLN A 92 -8.98 -12.17 2.03
CA GLN A 92 -9.95 -12.53 3.06
C GLN A 92 -9.52 -12.09 4.47
N LEU A 93 -8.22 -11.90 4.70
CA LEU A 93 -7.68 -11.45 5.99
C LEU A 93 -7.77 -9.93 6.17
N ILE A 94 -8.24 -9.19 5.16
CA ILE A 94 -8.31 -7.72 5.15
C ILE A 94 -9.75 -7.20 5.34
N CYS A 95 -10.77 -8.03 5.10
CA CYS A 95 -12.18 -7.65 5.22
C CYS A 95 -12.76 -7.89 6.63
#